data_AF-A0A7V1U705-F1
#
_entry.id   AF-A0A7V1U705-F1
#
_cell.length_a   1.000
_cell.length_b   1.000
_cell.length_c   1.000
_cell.angle_alpha   90.00
_cell.angle_beta   90.00
_cell.angle_gamma   90.00
#
_symmetry.space_group_name_H-M   'P 1'
#
loop_
_entity.id
_entity.type
_entity.pdbx_description
1 polymer ?
#
loop_
_entity_poly.entity_id
_entity_poly.type
_entity_poly.pdbx_seq_one_letter_code
_entity_poly.pdbx_strand_id
1 'polypeptide(L)' 'MREHNEAYRQFYERKYRETPKHPHKRATVLTARKLVRLVYALLRTNQLYAGPGALSPHKPPRRR' A
#
# COMPACT_ATOMS: atom_id res chain seq x y z
N MET A 1 -13.81 8.71 -14.81
CA MET A 1 -13.59 9.18 -13.43
C MET A 1 -12.25 8.64 -12.96
N ARG A 2 -11.25 9.48 -12.69
CA ARG A 2 -9.98 9.04 -12.09
C ARG A 2 -10.22 8.89 -10.60
N GLU A 3 -10.49 7.67 -10.15
CA GLU A 3 -10.67 7.36 -8.73
C GLU A 3 -9.33 7.62 -8.01
N HIS A 4 -9.18 8.81 -7.43
CA HIS A 4 -8.05 9.12 -6.60
C HIS A 4 -8.19 8.32 -5.31
N ASN A 5 -7.40 7.27 -5.16
CA ASN A 5 -7.45 6.43 -3.97
C ASN A 5 -7.01 7.25 -2.74
N GLU A 6 -7.99 7.69 -1.96
CA GLU A 6 -7.81 8.58 -0.80
C GLU A 6 -6.87 7.99 0.25
N ALA A 7 -6.82 6.65 0.37
CA ALA A 7 -5.96 5.97 1.33
C ALA A 7 -4.46 6.15 1.02
N TYR A 8 -4.08 6.30 -0.25
CA TYR A 8 -2.70 6.64 -0.61
C TYR A 8 -2.39 8.11 -0.39
N ARG A 9 -3.36 9.00 -0.63
CA ARG A 9 -3.22 10.44 -0.37
C ARG A 9 -3.00 10.72 1.13
N GLN A 10 -3.86 10.17 1.99
CA GLN A 10 -3.72 10.31 3.45
C GLN A 10 -2.38 9.73 3.94
N PHE A 11 -1.95 8.60 3.36
CA PHE A 11 -0.66 8.02 3.70
C PHE A 11 0.50 8.94 3.28
N TYR A 12 0.46 9.50 2.07
CA TYR A 12 1.46 10.45 1.58
C TYR A 12 1.53 11.68 2.49
N GLU A 13 0.40 12.31 2.80
CA GLU A 13 0.34 13.52 3.66
C GLU A 13 0.92 13.25 5.04
N ARG A 14 0.61 12.08 5.63
CA ARG A 14 1.23 11.65 6.89
C ARG A 14 2.75 11.50 6.75
N LYS A 15 3.23 10.82 5.71
CA LYS A 15 4.67 10.61 5.47
C LYS A 15 5.42 11.89 5.14
N TYR A 16 4.73 12.87 4.56
CA TYR A 16 5.28 14.19 4.26
C TYR A 16 5.59 14.98 5.52
N ARG A 17 4.70 14.94 6.52
CA ARG A 17 4.83 15.67 7.80
C ARG A 17 5.84 15.03 8.77
N GLU A 18 6.25 13.78 8.54
CA GLU A 18 7.14 13.04 9.44
C GLU A 18 8.60 13.52 9.44
N THR A 19 9.08 14.22 8.41
CA THR A 19 10.51 14.54 8.31
C THR A 19 10.75 15.87 7.60
N PRO A 20 11.53 16.80 8.18
CA PRO A 20 11.82 18.09 7.54
C PRO A 20 12.85 17.96 6.40
N LYS A 21 13.70 16.93 6.40
CA LYS A 21 14.72 16.69 5.37
C LYS A 21 14.20 15.79 4.26
N HIS A 22 14.04 16.37 3.06
CA HIS A 22 13.50 15.70 1.86
C HIS A 22 12.10 15.07 2.02
N PRO A 23 11.10 15.80 2.55
CA PRO A 23 9.77 15.26 2.85
C PRO A 23 9.09 14.69 1.59
N HIS A 24 9.16 15.39 0.47
CA HIS A 24 8.55 14.95 -0.79
C HIS A 24 9.16 13.64 -1.32
N LYS A 25 10.49 13.56 -1.44
CA LYS A 25 11.16 12.37 -1.96
C LYS A 25 10.84 11.14 -1.10
N ARG A 26 10.93 11.28 0.23
CA ARG A 26 10.62 10.19 1.18
C ARG A 26 9.15 9.80 1.10
N ALA A 27 8.22 10.74 1.15
CA ALA A 27 6.79 10.46 1.12
C ALA A 27 6.37 9.76 -0.17
N THR A 28 6.88 10.21 -1.32
CA THR A 28 6.61 9.58 -2.63
C THR A 28 7.14 8.14 -2.66
N VAL A 29 8.39 7.91 -2.26
CA VAL A 29 9.00 6.57 -2.25
C VAL A 29 8.25 5.62 -1.32
N LEU A 30 7.87 6.08 -0.13
CA LEU A 30 7.12 5.24 0.82
C LEU A 30 5.72 4.90 0.30
N THR A 31 5.06 5.85 -0.36
CA THR A 31 3.73 5.64 -0.97
C THR A 31 3.81 4.66 -2.13
N ALA A 32 4.79 4.82 -3.03
CA ALA A 32 5.06 3.88 -4.11
C ALA A 32 5.39 2.48 -3.57
N ARG A 33 6.23 2.37 -2.53
CA ARG A 33 6.57 1.08 -1.91
C ARG A 33 5.36 0.39 -1.27
N LYS A 34 4.37 1.14 -0.78
CA LYS A 34 3.10 0.58 -0.28
C LYS A 34 2.28 -0.01 -1.43
N LEU A 35 2.22 0.67 -2.58
CA LEU A 35 1.57 0.18 -3.79
C LEU A 35 2.26 -1.07 -4.36
N VAL A 36 3.58 -1.03 -4.54
CA VAL A 36 4.34 -2.17 -5.10
C VAL A 36 4.18 -3.42 -4.24
N ARG A 37 4.16 -3.29 -2.91
CA ARG A 37 3.90 -4.41 -2.01
C ARG A 37 2.52 -5.04 -2.21
N LEU A 38 1.49 -4.21 -2.43
CA LEU A 38 0.16 -4.69 -2.75
C LEU A 38 0.16 -5.45 -4.08
N VAL A 39 0.70 -4.86 -5.15
CA VAL A 39 0.78 -5.49 -6.47
C VAL A 39 1.52 -6.83 -6.38
N TYR A 40 2.67 -6.86 -5.71
CA TYR A 40 3.45 -8.07 -5.51
C TYR A 40 2.66 -9.16 -4.77
N ALA A 41 1.95 -8.79 -3.70
CA ALA A 41 1.13 -9.74 -2.95
C ALA A 41 0.00 -10.32 -3.82
N LEU A 42 -0.69 -9.46 -4.59
CA LEU A 42 -1.79 -9.88 -5.47
C LEU A 42 -1.31 -10.83 -6.58
N LEU A 43 -0.17 -10.51 -7.21
CA LEU A 43 0.46 -11.37 -8.21
C LEU A 43 0.89 -12.71 -7.60
N ARG A 44 1.45 -12.70 -6.39
CA ARG A 44 1.88 -13.92 -5.70
C ARG A 44 0.71 -14.84 -5.33
N THR A 45 -0.46 -14.28 -5.01
CA THR A 45 -1.63 -15.07 -4.61
C THR A 45 -2.64 -15.30 -5.73
N ASN A 46 -2.40 -14.73 -6.92
CA ASN A 46 -3.34 -14.68 -8.05
C ASN A 46 -4.76 -14.25 -7.61
N GLN A 47 -4.84 -13.31 -6.68
CA GLN A 47 -6.10 -12.80 -6.13
C GLN A 47 -6.41 -11.44 -6.75
N LEU A 48 -7.69 -11.17 -7.00
CA LEU A 48 -8.14 -9.85 -7.42
C LEU A 48 -7.99 -8.87 -6.26
N TYR A 49 -7.65 -7.61 -6.55
CA TYR A 49 -7.66 -6.56 -5.53
C TYR A 49 -9.10 -6.35 -5.05
N ALA A 50 -9.43 -6.91 -3.90
CA ALA A 50 -10.63 -6.57 -3.17
C ALA A 50 -10.26 -5.45 -2.17
N GLY A 51 -11.01 -4.35 -2.18
CA GLY A 51 -10.74 -3.19 -1.33
C GLY A 51 -10.60 -3.54 0.15
N PRO A 52 -10.18 -2.59 1.01
CA PRO A 52 -9.80 -2.84 2.40
C PRO A 52 -10.87 -3.46 3.33
N GLY A 53 -12.10 -3.72 2.85
CA GLY A 53 -13.11 -4.52 3.55
C GLY A 53 -13.05 -6.04 3.30
N ALA A 54 -12.20 -6.52 2.39
CA ALA A 54 -12.14 -7.93 1.99
C ALA A 54 -10.75 -8.58 2.17
N LEU A 55 -9.80 -7.86 2.76
CA LEU A 55 -8.48 -8.40 3.13
C LEU A 55 -8.63 -9.39 4.31
N SER A 56 -9.04 -10.61 3.99
CA SER A 56 -8.87 -11.75 4.88
C SER A 56 -7.38 -11.88 5.21
N PRO A 57 -6.98 -11.90 6.49
CA PRO A 57 -5.59 -12.03 6.86
C PRO A 57 -5.11 -13.39 6.36
N HIS A 58 -4.25 -13.38 5.34
CA HIS A 58 -3.61 -14.60 4.83
C HIS A 58 -2.95 -15.32 6.01
N LYS A 59 -3.58 -16.41 6.45
CA LYS A 59 -3.03 -17.39 7.37
C LYS A 59 -1.96 -18.15 6.58
N PRO A 60 -0.68 -18.12 7.01
CA PRO A 60 0.37 -18.84 6.30
C PRO A 60 0.02 -20.33 6.22
N PRO A 61 0.39 -21.03 5.13
CA PRO A 61 0.14 -22.46 5.04
C PRO A 61 0.89 -23.13 6.20
N ARG A 62 0.13 -23.76 7.11
CA ARG A 62 0.71 -24.68 8.09
C ARG A 62 1.30 -25.83 7.29
N ARG A 63 2.61 -25.78 7.03
CA ARG A 63 3.35 -26.96 6.58
C ARG A 63 3.22 -28.02 7.68
N ARG A 64 2.55 -29.13 7.35
CA ARG A 64 2.68 -30.39 8.07
C ARG A 64 4.06 -30.99 7.80
#